data_AF-A0A954PPC8-F1
#
_entry.id   AF-A0A954PPC8-F1
#
_cell.length_a   1.000
_cell.length_b   1.000
_cell.length_c   1.000
_cell.angle_alpha   90.00
_cell.angle_beta   90.00
_cell.angle_gamma   90.00
#
_symmetry.space_group_name_H-M   'P 1'
#
loop_
_entity.id
_entity.type
_entity.pdbx_description
1 polymer ?
#
loop_
_entity_poly.entity_id
_entity_poly.type
_entity_poly.pdbx_seq_one_letter_code
_entity_poly.pdbx_strand_id
1 'polypeptide(L)'
;VATTGLDEAQTALLQTAAQAIPICWAPSMSLAVNLTMRLAQQAARALKQVPQGVDVEIIERHHRFKEDAPSGTALKFGEIIAQEMGITQHVHGREGQCGARGRDEIGYHAVRTGDDPGQHLIVFGMLGETIELRVAASNRDSYAQGALAAAKFLVGKSPGLYNMFDVLGLN
;
A
#
# COMPACT_ATOMS: atom_id res chain seq x y z
N VAL A 1 14.57 1.66 6.97
CA VAL A 1 13.82 2.91 7.19
C VAL A 1 12.34 2.64 6.97
N ALA A 2 11.50 2.82 7.98
CA ALA A 2 10.06 2.63 7.91
C ALA A 2 9.27 3.93 8.15
N THR A 3 9.99 5.04 8.35
CA THR A 3 9.40 6.37 8.56
C THR A 3 8.62 6.78 7.31
N THR A 4 7.35 7.14 7.50
CA THR A 4 6.44 7.64 6.46
C THR A 4 6.35 9.16 6.51
N GLY A 5 5.93 9.79 5.41
CA GLY A 5 5.75 11.25 5.36
C GLY A 5 7.06 12.02 5.30
N LEU A 6 8.12 11.41 4.74
CA LEU A 6 9.38 12.10 4.49
C LEU A 6 9.20 13.13 3.37
N ASP A 7 9.80 14.30 3.53
CA ASP A 7 9.84 15.30 2.46
C ASP A 7 10.87 14.93 1.36
N GLU A 8 10.92 15.71 0.29
CA GLU A 8 11.82 15.48 -0.84
C GLU A 8 13.30 15.56 -0.43
N ALA A 9 13.65 16.49 0.48
CA ALA A 9 15.02 16.66 0.94
C ALA A 9 15.48 15.44 1.77
N GLN A 10 14.62 14.95 2.66
CA GLN A 10 14.84 13.74 3.46
C GLN A 10 14.92 12.50 2.58
N THR A 11 14.10 12.42 1.53
CA THR A 11 14.16 11.34 0.53
C THR A 11 15.48 11.38 -0.24
N ALA A 12 15.95 12.56 -0.64
CA ALA A 12 17.24 12.71 -1.31
C ALA A 12 18.41 12.26 -0.41
N LEU A 13 18.35 12.56 0.91
CA LEU A 13 19.35 12.07 1.86
C LEU A 13 19.40 10.54 1.93
N LEU A 14 18.25 9.86 1.88
CA LEU A 14 18.22 8.39 1.81
C LEU A 14 18.88 7.87 0.53
N GLN A 15 18.61 8.51 -0.60
CA GLN A 15 19.20 8.13 -1.89
C GLN A 15 20.73 8.35 -1.89
N THR A 16 21.21 9.45 -1.32
CA THR A 16 22.65 9.71 -1.15
C THR A 16 23.30 8.68 -0.24
N ALA A 17 22.70 8.40 0.92
CA ALA A 17 23.23 7.40 1.85
C ALA A 17 23.26 5.99 1.24
N ALA A 18 22.26 5.65 0.41
CA ALA A 18 22.21 4.38 -0.30
C ALA A 18 23.37 4.17 -1.29
N GLN A 19 24.10 5.21 -1.69
CA GLN A 19 25.31 5.08 -2.50
C GLN A 19 26.49 4.48 -1.71
N ALA A 20 26.46 4.58 -0.38
CA ALA A 20 27.54 4.12 0.50
C ALA A 20 27.16 2.90 1.35
N ILE A 21 25.88 2.71 1.66
CA ILE A 21 25.39 1.62 2.51
C ILE A 21 24.10 0.98 1.95
N PRO A 22 23.84 -0.31 2.20
CA PRO A 22 22.57 -0.93 1.85
C PRO A 22 21.44 -0.41 2.76
N ILE A 23 20.37 0.12 2.18
CA ILE A 23 19.22 0.66 2.90
C ILE A 23 17.95 -0.02 2.40
N CYS A 24 17.19 -0.65 3.29
CA CYS A 24 15.81 -1.04 2.98
C CYS A 24 14.86 0.10 3.39
N TRP A 25 14.10 0.65 2.45
CA TRP A 25 13.07 1.66 2.70
C TRP A 25 11.71 1.19 2.16
N ALA A 26 10.69 1.25 3.00
CA ALA A 26 9.33 0.87 2.63
C ALA A 26 8.29 1.60 3.49
N PRO A 27 7.08 1.89 2.96
CA PRO A 27 5.99 2.51 3.72
C PRO A 27 5.36 1.59 4.77
N SER A 28 5.65 0.28 4.69
CA SER A 28 5.33 -0.71 5.72
C SER A 28 6.40 -1.79 5.74
N MET A 29 6.84 -2.19 6.93
CA MET A 29 7.75 -3.32 7.10
C MET A 29 7.03 -4.67 7.13
N SER A 30 5.68 -4.69 7.19
CA SER A 30 4.95 -5.95 7.21
C SER A 30 5.16 -6.75 5.93
N LEU A 31 5.64 -7.99 6.05
CA LEU A 31 5.80 -8.92 4.93
C LEU A 31 4.46 -9.18 4.23
N ALA A 32 3.39 -9.36 5.00
CA ALA A 32 2.05 -9.60 4.46
C ALA A 32 1.50 -8.40 3.69
N VAL A 33 1.72 -7.18 4.18
CA VAL A 33 1.32 -5.95 3.47
C VAL A 33 2.02 -5.86 2.11
N ASN A 34 3.33 -6.10 2.08
CA ASN A 34 4.10 -6.01 0.84
C ASN A 34 3.76 -7.12 -0.16
N LEU A 35 3.52 -8.36 0.31
CA LEU A 35 2.99 -9.42 -0.56
C LEU A 35 1.62 -9.03 -1.13
N THR A 36 0.73 -8.48 -0.30
CA THR A 36 -0.60 -8.02 -0.73
C THR A 36 -0.49 -6.91 -1.77
N MET A 37 0.48 -5.99 -1.65
CA MET A 37 0.74 -4.97 -2.67
C MET A 37 1.10 -5.59 -4.03
N ARG A 38 1.93 -6.64 -4.06
CA ARG A 38 2.24 -7.35 -5.31
C ARG A 38 1.04 -8.10 -5.88
N LEU A 39 0.22 -8.72 -5.03
CA LEU A 39 -1.03 -9.34 -5.46
C LEU A 39 -2.02 -8.31 -6.03
N ALA A 40 -2.15 -7.15 -5.39
CA ALA A 40 -2.99 -6.06 -5.87
C ALA A 40 -2.50 -5.52 -7.22
N GLN A 41 -1.17 -5.38 -7.40
CA GLN A 41 -0.57 -5.02 -8.68
C GLN A 41 -0.92 -6.02 -9.79
N GLN A 42 -0.78 -7.32 -9.50
CA GLN A 42 -1.08 -8.39 -10.45
C GLN A 42 -2.57 -8.43 -10.80
N ALA A 43 -3.44 -8.31 -9.80
CA ALA A 43 -4.89 -8.23 -10.00
C ALA A 43 -5.25 -7.03 -10.88
N ALA A 44 -4.77 -5.83 -10.54
CA ALA A 44 -4.98 -4.61 -11.32
C ALA A 44 -4.54 -4.77 -12.79
N ARG A 45 -3.33 -5.32 -13.01
CA ARG A 45 -2.80 -5.57 -14.36
C ARG A 45 -3.65 -6.54 -15.17
N ALA A 46 -4.13 -7.62 -14.55
CA ALA A 46 -4.98 -8.60 -15.21
C ALA A 46 -6.38 -8.05 -15.51
N LEU A 47 -6.94 -7.29 -14.56
CA LEU A 47 -8.32 -6.81 -14.60
C LEU A 47 -8.52 -5.57 -15.48
N LYS A 48 -7.47 -4.79 -15.76
CA LYS A 48 -7.60 -3.55 -16.56
C LYS A 48 -8.17 -3.73 -17.97
N GLN A 49 -8.15 -4.96 -18.50
CA GLN A 49 -8.67 -5.29 -19.83
C GLN A 49 -10.09 -5.85 -19.80
N VAL A 50 -10.73 -5.96 -18.63
CA VAL A 50 -12.11 -6.43 -18.51
C VAL A 50 -13.04 -5.45 -19.22
N PRO A 51 -13.80 -5.87 -20.27
CA PRO A 51 -14.56 -4.94 -21.11
C PRO A 51 -15.63 -4.13 -20.38
N GLN A 52 -16.23 -4.71 -19.34
CA GLN A 52 -17.27 -4.04 -18.55
C GLN A 52 -16.70 -3.02 -17.55
N GLY A 53 -15.37 -2.98 -17.40
CA GLY A 53 -14.68 -2.18 -16.41
C GLY A 53 -14.57 -2.88 -15.06
N VAL A 54 -13.70 -2.35 -14.21
CA VAL A 54 -13.51 -2.80 -12.83
C VAL A 54 -13.47 -1.57 -11.93
N ASP A 55 -14.30 -1.58 -10.90
CA ASP A 55 -14.29 -0.57 -9.85
C ASP A 55 -13.25 -0.94 -8.78
N VAL A 56 -12.52 0.04 -8.26
CA VAL A 56 -11.54 -0.19 -7.19
C VAL A 56 -11.86 0.67 -5.98
N GLU A 57 -11.98 0.01 -4.82
CA GLU A 57 -12.16 0.67 -3.52
C GLU A 57 -11.11 0.16 -2.53
N ILE A 58 -10.55 1.08 -1.74
CA ILE A 58 -9.57 0.80 -0.69
C ILE A 58 -10.17 1.23 0.64
N ILE A 59 -10.47 0.24 1.48
CA ILE A 59 -10.95 0.45 2.84
C ILE A 59 -9.81 0.19 3.80
N GLU A 60 -9.53 1.14 4.69
CA GLU A 60 -8.53 1.00 5.74
C GLU A 60 -9.12 1.22 7.12
N ARG A 61 -8.56 0.55 8.13
CA ARG A 61 -8.95 0.68 9.52
C ARG A 61 -7.72 0.81 10.39
N HIS A 62 -7.73 1.80 11.29
CA HIS A 62 -6.69 2.02 12.28
C HIS A 62 -7.30 2.52 13.60
N HIS A 63 -6.48 2.54 14.64
CA HIS A 63 -6.81 3.06 15.96
C HIS A 63 -7.26 4.54 15.93
N ARG A 64 -8.01 4.94 16.96
CA ARG A 64 -8.58 6.30 17.10
C ARG A 64 -7.53 7.42 17.13
N PHE A 65 -6.29 7.11 17.51
CA PHE A 65 -5.21 8.08 17.65
C PHE A 65 -4.42 8.34 16.35
N LYS A 66 -4.79 7.70 15.24
CA LYS A 66 -4.09 7.90 13.97
C LYS A 66 -4.57 9.18 13.32
N GLU A 67 -3.64 10.10 13.06
CA GLU A 67 -3.93 11.46 12.58
C GLU A 67 -4.11 11.53 11.06
N ASP A 68 -3.26 10.86 10.28
CA ASP A 68 -3.31 10.87 8.82
C ASP A 68 -4.42 9.96 8.28
N ALA A 69 -5.12 10.41 7.23
CA ALA A 69 -6.14 9.64 6.51
C ALA A 69 -6.22 10.07 5.03
N PRO A 70 -6.22 9.12 4.06
CA PRO A 70 -5.93 7.70 4.23
C PRO A 70 -4.49 7.44 4.72
N SER A 71 -4.27 6.29 5.33
CA SER A 71 -2.93 5.86 5.74
C SER A 71 -1.95 5.80 4.57
N GLY A 72 -0.67 6.06 4.81
CA GLY A 72 0.37 5.92 3.78
C GLY A 72 0.41 4.55 3.08
N THR A 73 0.07 3.48 3.79
CA THR A 73 -0.08 2.13 3.18
C THR A 73 -1.26 2.08 2.20
N ALA A 74 -2.41 2.66 2.55
CA ALA A 74 -3.57 2.74 1.65
C ALA A 74 -3.26 3.57 0.40
N LEU A 75 -2.58 4.72 0.57
CA LEU A 75 -2.12 5.54 -0.56
C LEU A 75 -1.20 4.74 -1.47
N LYS A 76 -0.26 3.96 -0.91
CA LYS A 76 0.64 3.14 -1.73
C LYS A 76 -0.08 2.05 -2.52
N PHE A 77 -1.09 1.40 -1.93
CA PHE A 77 -1.94 0.46 -2.67
C PHE A 77 -2.58 1.12 -3.88
N GLY A 78 -3.20 2.28 -3.69
CA GLY A 78 -3.87 2.96 -4.80
C GLY A 78 -2.90 3.53 -5.83
N GLU A 79 -1.71 4.00 -5.45
CA GLU A 79 -0.66 4.40 -6.40
C GLU A 79 -0.26 3.24 -7.33
N ILE A 80 -0.03 2.05 -6.76
CA ILE A 80 0.31 0.84 -7.51
C ILE A 80 -0.82 0.46 -8.47
N ILE A 81 -2.06 0.47 -8.00
CA ILE A 81 -3.23 0.09 -8.81
C ILE A 81 -3.48 1.12 -9.91
N ALA A 82 -3.42 2.41 -9.58
CA ALA A 82 -3.59 3.52 -10.52
C ALA A 82 -2.58 3.42 -11.66
N GLN A 83 -1.31 3.13 -11.35
CA GLN A 83 -0.27 2.96 -12.37
C GLN A 83 -0.56 1.79 -13.33
N GLU A 84 -1.04 0.65 -12.82
CA GLU A 84 -1.32 -0.52 -13.66
C GLU A 84 -2.56 -0.32 -14.54
N MET A 85 -3.60 0.34 -13.99
CA MET A 85 -4.90 0.53 -14.65
C MET A 85 -5.02 1.83 -15.44
N GLY A 86 -4.07 2.76 -15.28
CA GLY A 86 -4.13 4.10 -15.89
C GLY A 86 -5.20 5.00 -15.25
N ILE A 87 -5.52 4.78 -13.97
CA ILE A 87 -6.52 5.58 -13.25
C ILE A 87 -5.87 6.86 -12.73
N THR A 88 -6.57 8.00 -12.84
CA THR A 88 -6.04 9.31 -12.42
C THR A 88 -6.75 9.92 -11.21
N GLN A 89 -8.02 9.59 -10.97
CA GLN A 89 -8.76 10.18 -9.86
C GLN A 89 -8.68 9.33 -8.60
N HIS A 90 -8.46 10.01 -7.47
CA HIS A 90 -8.50 9.43 -6.14
C HIS A 90 -9.60 10.14 -5.34
N VAL A 91 -10.64 9.40 -4.95
CA VAL A 91 -11.83 9.95 -4.29
C VAL A 91 -11.86 9.54 -2.83
N HIS A 92 -12.07 10.49 -1.92
CA HIS A 92 -12.02 10.27 -0.48
C HIS A 92 -13.40 10.44 0.16
N GLY A 93 -13.97 9.33 0.65
CA GLY A 93 -15.30 9.31 1.24
C GLY A 93 -16.43 9.61 0.24
N ARG A 94 -17.67 9.40 0.67
CA ARG A 94 -18.90 9.72 -0.08
C ARG A 94 -19.97 10.16 0.92
N GLU A 95 -20.69 11.24 0.62
CA GLU A 95 -21.74 11.79 1.49
C GLU A 95 -22.96 12.24 0.65
N GLY A 96 -24.16 11.85 1.05
CA GLY A 96 -25.40 12.25 0.37
C GLY A 96 -25.55 11.65 -1.04
N GLN A 97 -25.97 12.48 -2.01
CA GLN A 97 -26.20 12.09 -3.40
C GLN A 97 -24.97 12.40 -4.28
N CYS A 98 -23.97 11.52 -4.28
CA CYS A 98 -22.72 11.73 -5.03
C CYS A 98 -22.85 11.56 -6.55
N GLY A 99 -23.98 11.06 -7.04
CA GLY A 99 -24.16 10.67 -8.44
C GLY A 99 -23.59 9.28 -8.75
N ALA A 100 -23.52 8.93 -10.03
CA ALA A 100 -22.93 7.68 -10.49
C ALA A 100 -21.41 7.70 -10.34
N ARG A 101 -20.82 6.56 -9.95
CA ARG A 101 -19.36 6.37 -9.84
C ARG A 101 -18.69 6.56 -11.20
N GLY A 102 -17.60 7.32 -11.24
CA GLY A 102 -16.76 7.41 -12.43
C GLY A 102 -16.01 6.09 -12.67
N ARG A 103 -15.69 5.76 -13.93
CA ARG A 103 -14.82 4.60 -14.23
C ARG A 103 -13.35 4.88 -13.93
N ASP A 104 -12.95 6.15 -13.99
CA ASP A 104 -11.59 6.63 -13.74
C ASP A 104 -11.43 7.08 -12.29
N GLU A 105 -11.79 6.26 -11.30
CA GLU A 105 -11.56 6.60 -9.89
C GLU A 105 -11.12 5.39 -9.05
N ILE A 106 -10.30 5.64 -8.03
CA ILE A 106 -10.07 4.76 -6.88
C ILE A 106 -10.70 5.42 -5.66
N GLY A 107 -11.66 4.73 -5.03
CA GLY A 107 -12.31 5.21 -3.80
C GLY A 107 -11.55 4.83 -2.54
N TYR A 108 -11.48 5.74 -1.56
CA TYR A 108 -10.83 5.51 -0.27
C TYR A 108 -11.79 5.72 0.89
N HIS A 109 -11.76 4.79 1.85
CA HIS A 109 -12.56 4.85 3.08
C HIS A 109 -11.67 4.60 4.30
N ALA A 110 -11.50 5.62 5.14
CA ALA A 110 -10.65 5.55 6.32
C ALA A 110 -11.49 5.41 7.61
N VAL A 111 -11.35 4.27 8.29
CA VAL A 111 -12.03 3.98 9.56
C VAL A 111 -11.06 4.21 10.71
N ARG A 112 -11.50 4.99 11.72
CA ARG A 112 -10.77 5.21 12.97
C ARG A 112 -11.56 4.58 14.11
N THR A 113 -11.05 3.51 14.71
CA THR A 113 -11.79 2.74 15.72
C THR A 113 -10.86 2.04 16.69
N GLY A 114 -11.21 2.11 17.99
CA GLY A 114 -10.50 1.39 19.05
C GLY A 114 -8.98 1.59 19.02
N ASP A 115 -8.28 0.47 19.17
CA ASP A 115 -6.84 0.28 19.18
C ASP A 115 -6.34 -0.50 17.94
N ASP A 116 -7.12 -0.53 16.85
CA ASP A 116 -6.82 -1.32 15.67
C ASP A 116 -5.40 -1.03 15.11
N PRO A 117 -4.51 -2.03 15.04
CA PRO A 117 -3.12 -1.82 14.62
C PRO A 117 -2.96 -1.45 13.13
N GLY A 118 -3.98 -1.68 12.31
CA GLY A 118 -3.95 -1.45 10.87
C GLY A 118 -4.53 -2.62 10.08
N GLN A 119 -5.52 -2.32 9.24
CA GLN A 119 -6.08 -3.24 8.26
C GLN A 119 -6.32 -2.52 6.94
N HIS A 120 -6.21 -3.26 5.84
CA HIS A 120 -6.47 -2.78 4.48
C HIS A 120 -7.24 -3.85 3.71
N LEU A 121 -8.29 -3.43 3.03
CA LEU A 121 -9.09 -4.22 2.13
C LEU A 121 -9.11 -3.51 0.78
N ILE A 122 -8.62 -4.19 -0.25
CA ILE A 122 -8.66 -3.73 -1.64
C ILE A 122 -9.75 -4.53 -2.31
N VAL A 123 -10.75 -3.84 -2.82
CA VAL A 123 -11.92 -4.42 -3.50
C VAL A 123 -11.79 -4.12 -4.98
N PHE A 124 -11.83 -5.17 -5.80
CA PHE A 124 -12.01 -5.07 -7.25
C PHE A 124 -13.42 -5.56 -7.59
N GLY A 125 -14.32 -4.62 -7.89
CA GLY A 125 -15.73 -4.86 -8.20
C GLY A 125 -15.97 -5.00 -9.70
N MET A 126 -16.67 -6.05 -10.11
CA MET A 126 -17.14 -6.31 -11.47
C MET A 126 -18.63 -6.62 -11.46
N LEU A 127 -19.28 -6.63 -12.63
CA LEU A 127 -20.69 -7.02 -12.68
C LEU A 127 -20.82 -8.52 -12.39
N GLY A 128 -21.45 -8.84 -11.26
CA GLY A 128 -21.77 -10.22 -10.84
C GLY A 128 -20.72 -10.89 -9.95
N GLU A 129 -19.56 -10.28 -9.74
CA GLU A 129 -18.48 -10.86 -8.92
C GLU A 129 -17.55 -9.79 -8.32
N THR A 130 -16.74 -10.20 -7.34
CA THR A 130 -15.84 -9.31 -6.62
C THR A 130 -14.61 -10.07 -6.15
N ILE A 131 -13.44 -9.43 -6.24
CA ILE A 131 -12.20 -9.91 -5.65
C ILE A 131 -11.83 -9.00 -4.48
N GLU A 132 -11.53 -9.60 -3.33
CA GLU A 132 -11.11 -8.90 -2.14
C GLU A 132 -9.70 -9.35 -1.71
N LEU A 133 -8.80 -8.39 -1.58
CA LEU A 133 -7.48 -8.62 -0.98
C LEU A 133 -7.43 -7.93 0.38
N ARG A 134 -7.43 -8.74 1.44
CA ARG A 134 -7.41 -8.25 2.83
C ARG A 134 -6.09 -8.57 3.51
N VAL A 135 -5.50 -7.55 4.11
CA VAL A 135 -4.39 -7.68 5.06
C VAL A 135 -4.76 -7.00 6.37
N ALA A 136 -4.52 -7.69 7.49
CA ALA A 136 -4.88 -7.19 8.81
C ALA A 136 -3.80 -7.57 9.82
N ALA A 137 -3.30 -6.58 10.56
CA ALA A 137 -2.38 -6.80 11.66
C ALA A 137 -3.16 -7.13 12.94
N SER A 138 -2.85 -8.25 13.58
CA SER A 138 -3.35 -8.57 14.92
C SER A 138 -2.67 -7.74 16.01
N ASN A 139 -1.41 -7.37 15.79
CA ASN A 139 -0.62 -6.50 16.65
C ASN A 139 0.54 -5.85 15.86
N ARG A 140 1.29 -4.95 16.51
CA ARG A 140 2.42 -4.24 15.88
C ARG A 140 3.70 -5.08 15.76
N ASP A 141 3.77 -6.28 16.36
CA ASP A 141 4.94 -7.16 16.26
C ASP A 141 5.19 -7.59 14.81
N SER A 142 4.12 -7.74 14.02
CA SER A 142 4.21 -8.01 12.57
C SER A 142 5.15 -7.05 11.83
N TYR A 143 5.15 -5.76 12.18
CA TYR A 143 6.02 -4.76 11.57
C TYR A 143 7.47 -4.90 12.06
N ALA A 144 7.66 -5.20 13.35
CA ALA A 144 8.97 -5.43 13.94
C ALA A 144 9.65 -6.67 13.35
N GLN A 145 8.91 -7.77 13.20
CA GLN A 145 9.40 -9.00 12.57
C GLN A 145 9.80 -8.76 11.10
N GLY A 146 9.02 -7.98 10.37
CA GLY A 146 9.37 -7.58 9.02
C GLY A 146 10.63 -6.70 8.95
N ALA A 147 10.82 -5.78 9.90
CA ALA A 147 12.05 -5.00 10.00
C ALA A 147 13.28 -5.88 10.31
N LEU A 148 13.12 -6.90 11.16
CA LEU A 148 14.17 -7.90 11.41
C LEU A 148 14.49 -8.73 10.15
N ALA A 149 13.47 -9.10 9.36
CA ALA A 149 13.67 -9.78 8.08
C ALA A 149 14.43 -8.88 7.08
N ALA A 150 14.07 -7.60 6.99
CA ALA A 150 14.79 -6.63 6.18
C ALA A 150 16.25 -6.46 6.63
N ALA A 151 16.49 -6.35 7.95
CA ALA A 151 17.84 -6.25 8.49
C ALA A 151 18.69 -7.47 8.14
N LYS A 152 18.13 -8.68 8.29
CA LYS A 152 18.79 -9.94 7.88
C LYS A 152 19.08 -9.97 6.37
N PHE A 153 18.14 -9.53 5.54
CA PHE A 153 18.31 -9.46 4.09
C PHE A 153 19.45 -8.54 3.67
N LEU A 154 19.64 -7.40 4.36
CA LEU A 154 20.69 -6.42 4.04
C LEU A 154 22.10 -6.90 4.39
N VAL A 155 22.26 -7.91 5.24
CA VAL A 155 23.58 -8.46 5.59
C VAL A 155 24.26 -8.98 4.32
N GLY A 156 25.42 -8.41 3.99
CA GLY A 156 26.21 -8.78 2.81
C GLY A 156 25.68 -8.23 1.48
N LYS A 157 24.66 -7.37 1.48
CA LYS A 157 24.23 -6.64 0.27
C LYS A 157 25.16 -5.47 -0.02
N SER A 158 25.39 -5.22 -1.30
CA SER A 158 26.09 -4.02 -1.78
C SER A 158 25.31 -2.75 -1.42
N PRO A 159 25.97 -1.58 -1.41
CA PRO A 159 25.27 -0.30 -1.31
C PRO A 159 24.15 -0.21 -2.35
N GLY A 160 22.99 0.24 -1.90
CA GLY A 160 21.79 0.34 -2.73
C GLY A 160 20.55 0.62 -1.91
N LEU A 161 19.53 1.13 -2.58
CA LEU A 161 18.21 1.35 -2.01
C LEU A 161 17.31 0.16 -2.37
N TYR A 162 17.02 -0.65 -1.36
CA TYR A 162 16.16 -1.83 -1.43
C TYR A 162 14.79 -1.51 -0.83
N ASN A 163 13.81 -2.35 -1.14
CA ASN A 163 12.48 -2.31 -0.55
C ASN A 163 12.07 -3.70 -0.05
N MET A 164 10.86 -3.82 0.51
CA MET A 164 10.37 -5.09 1.02
C MET A 164 9.99 -6.09 -0.09
N PHE A 165 9.85 -5.68 -1.34
CA PHE A 165 9.74 -6.62 -2.47
C PHE A 165 11.08 -7.30 -2.73
N ASP A 166 12.21 -6.60 -2.59
CA ASP A 166 13.54 -7.23 -2.63
C ASP A 166 13.70 -8.28 -1.53
N VAL A 167 13.28 -7.92 -0.30
CA VAL A 167 13.32 -8.82 0.86
C VAL A 167 12.52 -10.09 0.63
N LEU A 168 11.37 -9.96 -0.06
CA LEU A 168 10.49 -11.08 -0.40
C LEU A 168 10.85 -11.79 -1.72
N GLY A 169 11.85 -11.30 -2.47
CA GLY A 169 12.19 -11.85 -3.78
C GLY A 169 11.10 -11.68 -4.83
N LEU A 170 10.33 -10.59 -4.75
CA LEU A 170 9.16 -10.36 -5.59
C LEU A 170 9.43 -9.46 -6.80
N ASN A 171 10.64 -8.92 -6.96
CA ASN A 171 10.99 -7.96 -8.02
C ASN A 171 11.11 -8.60 -9.41
#